data_AF-A0A4Y2MZJ4-F1
#
_entry.id   AF-A0A4Y2MZJ4-F1
#
_cell.length_a   1.000
_cell.length_b   1.000
_cell.length_c   1.000
_cell.angle_alpha   90.00
_cell.angle_beta   90.00
_cell.angle_gamma   90.00
#
_symmetry.space_group_name_H-M   'P 1'
#
loop_
_entity.id
_entity.type
_entity.pdbx_description
1 polymer ?
#
loop_
_entity_poly.entity_id
_entity_poly.type
_entity_poly.pdbx_seq_one_letter_code
_entity_poly.pdbx_strand_id
1 'polypeptide(L)'
;MFRAIGSVGLSWVKAHAGIPGNDLADQLAEDAIVNGNFLPLPAPYSFHKKFINSYILENWQRHWEDSKNSLRVREFVPLVDTTILTHNRYFLFFISGHGPFPANLYRFKIFNSPNCICGGLGDADYHIVPSY
;
A
#
# COMPACT_ATOMS: atom_id res chain seq x y z
N MET A 1 30.31 -28.64 13.11
CA MET A 1 29.93 -27.93 14.36
C MET A 1 30.91 -26.78 14.52
N PHE A 2 30.56 -25.55 14.11
CA PHE A 2 31.48 -24.41 14.19
C PHE A 2 31.44 -23.83 15.61
N ARG A 3 32.59 -23.83 16.31
CA ARG A 3 32.76 -23.11 17.58
C ARG A 3 33.00 -21.64 17.25
N ALA A 4 32.13 -20.76 17.73
CA ALA A 4 32.41 -19.32 17.73
C ALA A 4 33.54 -19.05 18.75
N ILE A 5 34.64 -18.43 18.29
CA ILE A 5 35.75 -18.01 19.13
C ILE A 5 35.54 -16.52 19.45
N GLY A 6 35.35 -16.19 20.73
CA GLY A 6 35.31 -14.81 21.24
C GLY A 6 33.90 -14.23 21.40
N SER A 7 33.62 -13.65 22.57
CA SER A 7 32.44 -12.83 22.81
C SER A 7 32.75 -11.38 22.45
N VAL A 8 31.89 -10.73 21.66
CA VAL A 8 32.00 -9.30 21.31
C VAL A 8 30.83 -8.55 21.94
N GLY A 9 31.14 -7.43 22.61
CA GLY A 9 30.13 -6.49 23.10
C GLY A 9 29.85 -5.42 22.04
N LEU A 10 28.58 -5.12 21.80
CA LEU A 10 28.14 -4.04 20.92
C LEU A 10 27.52 -2.94 21.78
N SER A 11 27.94 -1.70 21.54
CA SER A 11 27.41 -0.51 22.20
C SER A 11 27.06 0.53 21.15
N TRP A 12 25.93 1.22 21.34
CA TRP A 12 25.54 2.33 20.49
C TRP A 12 26.18 3.63 20.99
N VAL A 13 26.76 4.41 20.07
CA VAL A 13 27.27 5.75 20.33
C VAL A 13 26.66 6.73 19.33
N LYS A 14 26.51 7.99 19.73
CA LYS A 14 25.94 9.04 18.88
C LYS A 14 26.99 9.51 17.86
N ALA A 15 26.58 9.65 16.60
CA ALA A 15 27.40 10.24 15.55
C ALA A 15 27.68 11.73 15.80
N HIS A 16 28.84 12.22 15.34
CA HIS A 16 29.28 13.62 15.46
C HIS A 16 29.23 14.17 16.89
N ALA A 17 29.55 13.31 17.86
CA ALA A 17 29.58 13.67 19.28
C ALA A 17 30.98 14.10 19.76
N GLY A 18 31.96 14.21 18.86
CA GLY A 18 33.36 14.49 19.21
C GLY A 18 34.11 13.26 19.73
N ILE A 19 33.61 12.05 19.44
CA ILE A 19 34.27 10.80 19.82
C ILE A 19 35.27 10.46 18.72
N PRO A 20 36.60 10.60 18.95
CA PRO A 20 37.58 10.59 17.85
C PRO A 20 37.54 9.33 16.98
N GLY A 21 37.34 8.16 17.60
CA GLY A 21 37.27 6.89 16.87
C GLY A 21 36.00 6.73 16.02
N ASN A 22 34.85 7.19 16.52
CA ASN A 22 33.60 7.17 15.76
C ASN A 22 33.66 8.18 14.60
N ASP A 23 34.10 9.41 14.90
CA ASP A 23 34.14 10.48 13.91
C ASP A 23 35.16 10.17 12.80
N LEU A 24 36.29 9.53 13.13
CA LEU A 24 37.24 9.02 12.14
C LEU A 24 36.62 7.90 11.29
N ALA A 25 35.88 6.98 11.88
CA ALA A 25 35.20 5.91 11.14
C ALA A 25 34.17 6.48 10.16
N ASP A 26 33.39 7.48 10.57
CA ASP A 26 32.43 8.18 9.72
C ASP A 26 33.14 8.91 8.56
N GLN A 27 34.21 9.66 8.84
CA GLN A 27 35.02 10.34 7.81
C GLN A 27 35.61 9.36 6.79
N LEU A 28 36.12 8.22 7.25
CA LEU A 28 36.66 7.19 6.35
C LEU A 28 35.57 6.53 5.52
N ALA A 29 34.37 6.33 6.07
CA ALA A 29 33.23 5.81 5.32
C ALA A 29 32.76 6.82 4.24
N GLU A 30 32.75 8.11 4.56
CA GLU A 30 32.46 9.18 3.59
C GLU A 30 33.53 9.27 2.48
N ASP A 31 34.81 9.23 2.85
CA ASP A 31 35.91 9.22 1.89
C ASP A 31 35.84 8.00 0.96
N ALA A 32 35.49 6.83 1.50
CA ALA A 32 35.30 5.61 0.71
C ALA A 32 34.12 5.70 -0.30
N ILE A 33 33.11 6.54 -0.05
CA ILE A 33 32.03 6.77 -1.03
C ILE A 33 32.57 7.53 -2.25
N VAL A 34 33.53 8.44 -2.06
CA VAL A 34 34.04 9.33 -3.12
C VAL A 34 35.28 8.75 -3.80
N ASN A 35 36.25 8.30 -3.01
CA ASN A 35 37.58 7.86 -3.43
C ASN A 35 37.79 6.35 -3.30
N GLY A 36 36.81 5.62 -2.75
CA GLY A 36 36.93 4.18 -2.55
C GLY A 36 36.82 3.38 -3.86
N ASN A 37 37.26 2.13 -3.78
CA ASN A 37 37.13 1.20 -4.90
C ASN A 37 35.68 0.69 -4.98
N PHE A 38 35.10 0.77 -6.17
CA PHE A 38 33.79 0.19 -6.42
C PHE A 38 33.85 -1.33 -6.26
N LEU A 39 33.07 -1.87 -5.33
CA LEU A 39 32.83 -3.30 -5.22
C LEU A 39 31.51 -3.61 -5.95
N PRO A 40 31.50 -4.52 -6.94
CA PRO A 40 30.29 -4.89 -7.68
C PRO A 40 29.41 -5.81 -6.83
N LEU A 41 28.97 -5.31 -5.67
CA LEU A 41 28.02 -5.99 -4.83
C LEU A 41 26.62 -5.83 -5.42
N PRO A 42 25.85 -6.92 -5.57
CA PRO A 42 24.46 -6.80 -5.98
C PRO A 42 23.70 -6.00 -4.92
N ALA A 43 22.76 -5.16 -5.37
CA ALA A 43 21.95 -4.39 -4.44
C ALA A 43 21.21 -5.35 -3.47
N PRO A 44 21.06 -4.97 -2.19
CA PRO A 44 20.40 -5.82 -1.21
C PRO A 44 18.99 -6.24 -1.66
N TYR A 45 18.53 -7.41 -1.20
CA TYR A 45 17.16 -7.85 -1.46
C TYR A 45 16.12 -6.82 -0.99
N SER A 46 16.37 -6.17 0.15
CA SER A 46 15.50 -5.11 0.69
C SER A 46 15.38 -3.93 -0.26
N PHE A 47 16.46 -3.54 -0.94
CA PHE A 47 16.46 -2.48 -1.94
C PHE A 47 15.55 -2.86 -3.12
N HIS A 48 15.76 -4.05 -3.70
CA HIS A 48 14.95 -4.53 -4.81
C HIS A 48 13.48 -4.66 -4.44
N LYS A 49 13.17 -5.22 -3.26
CA LYS A 49 11.81 -5.34 -2.76
C LYS A 49 11.14 -3.97 -2.62
N LYS A 50 11.84 -2.99 -2.05
CA LYS A 50 11.34 -1.62 -1.93
C LYS A 50 11.09 -1.00 -3.31
N PHE A 51 12.07 -1.10 -4.21
CA PHE A 51 11.98 -0.57 -5.56
C PHE A 51 10.80 -1.15 -6.34
N ILE A 52 10.66 -2.48 -6.36
CA ILE A 52 9.57 -3.17 -7.05
C ILE A 52 8.22 -2.78 -6.47
N ASN A 53 8.10 -2.72 -5.13
CA ASN A 53 6.85 -2.32 -4.49
C ASN A 53 6.45 -0.89 -4.84
N SER A 54 7.39 0.06 -4.80
CA SER A 54 7.15 1.45 -5.22
C SER A 54 6.71 1.52 -6.67
N TYR A 55 7.42 0.82 -7.57
CA TYR A 55 7.07 0.78 -8.98
C TYR A 55 5.66 0.22 -9.21
N ILE A 56 5.29 -0.88 -8.56
CA ILE A 56 3.95 -1.47 -8.69
C ILE A 56 2.88 -0.51 -8.17
N LEU A 57 3.08 0.09 -7.00
CA LEU A 57 2.12 1.04 -6.41
C LEU A 57 1.91 2.26 -7.29
N GLU A 58 2.97 2.85 -7.84
CA GLU A 58 2.87 4.00 -8.74
C GLU A 58 2.14 3.67 -10.04
N ASN A 59 2.41 2.50 -10.64
CA ASN A 59 1.66 2.06 -11.82
C ASN A 59 0.19 1.79 -11.48
N TRP A 60 -0.08 1.14 -10.35
CA TRP A 60 -1.44 0.87 -9.92
C TRP A 60 -2.21 2.15 -9.63
N GLN A 61 -1.60 3.15 -8.98
CA GLN A 61 -2.21 4.44 -8.74
C GLN A 61 -2.58 5.16 -10.05
N ARG A 62 -1.68 5.16 -11.04
CA ARG A 62 -1.97 5.76 -12.36
C ARG A 62 -3.16 5.08 -13.04
N HIS A 63 -3.17 3.75 -13.10
CA HIS A 63 -4.32 3.00 -13.63
C HIS A 63 -5.59 3.24 -12.82
N TRP A 64 -5.45 3.38 -11.50
CA TRP A 64 -6.56 3.66 -10.61
C TRP A 64 -7.19 5.00 -10.92
N GLU A 65 -6.40 6.06 -11.15
CA GLU A 65 -6.89 7.40 -11.47
C GLU A 65 -7.52 7.48 -12.87
N ASP A 66 -6.93 6.82 -13.86
CA ASP A 66 -7.41 6.83 -15.25
C ASP A 66 -8.70 6.04 -15.48
N SER A 67 -9.03 5.11 -14.58
CA SER A 67 -10.21 4.25 -14.72
C SER A 67 -11.51 5.04 -14.56
N LYS A 68 -12.39 5.00 -15.57
CA LYS A 68 -13.72 5.65 -15.53
C LYS A 68 -14.77 4.86 -14.74
N ASN A 69 -14.58 3.56 -14.59
CA ASN A 69 -15.57 2.66 -13.95
C ASN A 69 -15.43 2.58 -12.44
N SER A 70 -14.37 3.16 -11.87
CA SER A 70 -14.02 3.08 -10.45
C SER A 70 -14.37 4.35 -9.67
N LEU A 71 -15.13 5.29 -10.26
CA LEU A 71 -15.43 6.58 -9.64
C LEU A 71 -16.01 6.43 -8.23
N ARG A 72 -17.03 5.58 -8.05
CA ARG A 72 -17.63 5.31 -6.75
C ARG A 72 -16.64 4.76 -5.73
N VAL A 73 -15.88 3.73 -6.10
CA VAL A 73 -14.91 3.11 -5.18
C VAL A 73 -13.81 4.12 -4.81
N ARG A 74 -13.44 5.03 -5.71
CA ARG A 74 -12.44 6.08 -5.47
C ARG A 74 -12.89 7.12 -4.45
N GLU A 75 -14.20 7.33 -4.26
CA GLU A 75 -14.71 8.20 -3.18
C GLU A 75 -14.35 7.65 -1.79
N PHE A 76 -14.28 6.32 -1.64
CA PHE A 76 -13.89 5.66 -0.40
C PHE A 76 -12.39 5.33 -0.34
N VAL A 77 -11.77 5.04 -1.49
CA VAL A 77 -10.38 4.63 -1.62
C VAL A 77 -9.69 5.54 -2.67
N PRO A 78 -9.33 6.77 -2.31
CA PRO A 78 -8.76 7.74 -3.25
C PRO A 78 -7.35 7.35 -3.70
N LEU A 79 -6.60 6.69 -2.82
CA LEU A 79 -5.25 6.20 -3.08
C LEU A 79 -5.22 4.67 -2.96
N VAL A 80 -4.49 4.03 -3.87
CA VAL A 80 -4.25 2.60 -3.81
C VAL A 80 -3.31 2.29 -2.66
N ASP A 81 -3.67 1.29 -1.88
CA ASP A 81 -2.82 0.78 -0.81
C ASP A 81 -2.98 -0.74 -0.74
N THR A 82 -1.84 -1.42 -0.62
CA THR A 82 -1.77 -2.85 -0.33
C THR A 82 -2.40 -3.23 1.00
N THR A 83 -2.54 -2.32 1.96
CA THR A 83 -3.18 -2.59 3.26
C THR A 83 -4.71 -2.57 3.20
N ILE A 84 -5.28 -1.86 2.23
CA ILE A 84 -6.74 -1.71 2.03
C ILE A 84 -7.34 -2.94 1.31
N LEU A 85 -6.49 -3.88 0.88
CA LEU A 85 -6.92 -5.16 0.29
C LEU A 85 -7.70 -5.98 1.32
N THR A 86 -9.03 -5.90 1.24
CA THR A 86 -9.95 -6.65 2.07
C THR A 86 -10.66 -7.74 1.26
N HIS A 87 -10.88 -8.90 1.88
CA HIS A 87 -11.66 -9.98 1.31
C HIS A 87 -13.11 -10.00 1.83
N ASN A 88 -13.53 -8.97 2.57
CA ASN A 88 -14.91 -8.88 3.03
C ASN A 88 -15.85 -8.57 1.86
N ARG A 89 -16.54 -9.61 1.38
CA ARG A 89 -17.49 -9.51 0.25
C ARG A 89 -18.57 -8.44 0.43
N TYR A 90 -19.10 -8.25 1.65
CA TYR A 90 -20.20 -7.31 1.88
C TYR A 90 -19.72 -5.88 1.79
N PHE A 91 -18.54 -5.61 2.36
CA PHE A 91 -17.89 -4.31 2.24
C PHE A 91 -17.55 -3.99 0.79
N LEU A 92 -16.97 -4.94 0.05
CA LEU A 92 -16.65 -4.78 -1.37
C LEU A 92 -17.90 -4.50 -2.23
N PHE A 93 -18.99 -5.24 -1.99
CA PHE A 93 -20.26 -5.02 -2.65
C PHE A 93 -20.80 -3.62 -2.43
N PHE A 94 -20.70 -3.14 -1.19
CA PHE A 94 -21.19 -1.84 -0.79
C PHE A 94 -20.38 -0.69 -1.42
N ILE A 95 -19.05 -0.68 -1.27
CA ILE A 95 -18.21 0.40 -1.81
C ILE A 95 -18.25 0.45 -3.34
N SER A 96 -18.40 -0.70 -4.01
CA SER A 96 -18.51 -0.76 -5.47
C SER A 96 -19.93 -0.54 -5.98
N GLY A 97 -20.95 -0.66 -5.13
CA GLY A 97 -22.34 -0.71 -5.56
C GLY A 97 -22.69 -1.96 -6.39
N HIS A 98 -21.78 -2.94 -6.51
CA HIS A 98 -21.97 -4.16 -7.30
C HIS A 98 -22.57 -5.33 -6.53
N GLY A 99 -23.07 -5.08 -5.32
CA GLY A 99 -23.77 -6.07 -4.51
C GLY A 99 -25.13 -6.51 -5.05
N PRO A 100 -25.85 -7.35 -4.27
CA PRO A 100 -27.21 -7.77 -4.57
C PRO A 100 -28.24 -6.66 -4.31
N PHE A 101 -27.97 -5.45 -4.81
CA PHE A 101 -28.84 -4.29 -4.72
C PHE A 101 -29.82 -4.30 -5.91
N PRO A 102 -31.13 -4.02 -5.71
CA PRO A 102 -32.12 -3.98 -6.80
C PRO A 102 -31.67 -3.15 -8.01
N ALA A 103 -31.07 -1.97 -7.79
CA ALA A 103 -30.57 -1.12 -8.87
C ALA A 103 -29.44 -1.78 -9.69
N ASN A 104 -28.50 -2.46 -9.01
CA ASN A 104 -27.41 -3.18 -9.68
C ASN A 104 -27.94 -4.41 -10.44
N LEU A 105 -28.84 -5.18 -9.84
CA LEU A 105 -29.46 -6.36 -10.46
C LEU A 105 -30.34 -5.99 -11.66
N TYR A 106 -31.05 -4.85 -11.59
CA TYR A 106 -31.80 -4.29 -12.70
C TYR A 106 -30.90 -3.89 -13.88
N ARG A 107 -29.72 -3.30 -13.60
CA ARG A 107 -28.72 -2.98 -14.63
C ARG A 107 -28.30 -4.23 -15.43
N PHE A 108 -28.18 -5.37 -14.74
CA PHE A 108 -27.87 -6.68 -15.35
C PHE A 108 -29.09 -7.43 -15.89
N LYS A 109 -30.29 -6.81 -15.91
CA LYS A 109 -31.53 -7.41 -16.41
C LYS A 109 -31.97 -8.67 -15.67
N ILE A 110 -31.55 -8.82 -14.42
CA ILE A 110 -31.99 -9.90 -13.52
C ILE A 110 -33.34 -9.51 -12.88
N PHE A 111 -33.48 -8.23 -12.51
CA PHE A 111 -34.73 -7.67 -11.98
C PHE A 111 -35.43 -6.80 -13.03
N ASN A 112 -36.75 -6.66 -12.88
CA ASN A 112 -37.59 -5.82 -13.75
C ASN A 112 -37.71 -4.36 -13.27
N SER A 113 -37.25 -4.06 -12.05
CA SER A 113 -37.27 -2.71 -11.47
C SER A 113 -36.01 -2.47 -10.65
N PRO A 114 -35.45 -1.24 -10.66
CA PRO A 114 -34.33 -0.86 -9.80
C PRO A 114 -34.76 -0.51 -8.36
N ASN A 115 -36.06 -0.51 -8.08
CA ASN A 115 -36.60 -0.02 -6.82
C ASN A 115 -36.67 -1.12 -5.75
N CYS A 116 -36.55 -0.70 -4.50
CA CYS A 116 -36.81 -1.52 -3.32
C CYS A 116 -38.33 -1.68 -3.08
N ILE A 117 -38.71 -2.62 -2.21
CA ILE A 117 -40.11 -2.89 -1.83
C ILE A 117 -40.82 -1.67 -1.23
N CYS A 118 -40.06 -0.76 -0.62
CA CYS A 118 -40.56 0.51 -0.08
C CYS A 118 -40.79 1.59 -1.15
N GLY A 119 -40.48 1.31 -2.43
CA GLY A 119 -40.66 2.24 -3.54
C GLY A 119 -39.45 3.15 -3.83
N GLY A 120 -38.48 3.25 -2.92
CA GLY A 120 -37.22 3.99 -3.13
C GLY A 120 -36.25 3.28 -4.09
N LEU A 121 -35.24 4.00 -4.57
CA LEU A 121 -34.17 3.41 -5.39
C LEU A 121 -33.36 2.41 -4.55
N GLY A 122 -33.27 1.16 -4.99
CA GLY A 122 -32.56 0.11 -4.24
C GLY A 122 -31.09 0.05 -4.59
N ASP A 123 -30.35 1.13 -4.38
CA ASP A 123 -28.89 1.17 -4.53
C ASP A 123 -28.16 0.97 -3.18
N ALA A 124 -26.83 1.01 -3.21
CA ALA A 124 -26.03 0.83 -2.00
C ALA A 124 -26.14 2.02 -1.02
N ASP A 125 -26.41 3.23 -1.52
CA ASP A 125 -26.47 4.46 -0.70
C ASP A 125 -27.78 4.56 0.08
N TYR A 126 -28.87 4.04 -0.49
CA TYR A 126 -30.17 3.94 0.17
C TYR A 126 -30.11 3.18 1.50
N HIS A 127 -29.13 2.28 1.67
CA HIS A 127 -28.93 1.52 2.91
C HIS A 127 -28.05 2.24 3.96
N ILE A 128 -27.51 3.43 3.66
CA ILE A 128 -26.59 4.19 4.52
C ILE A 128 -27.31 5.28 5.29
N VAL A 129 -28.28 5.95 4.65
CA VAL A 129 -28.92 7.13 5.22
C VAL A 129 -30.13 6.69 6.04
N PRO A 130 -30.18 6.94 7.36
CA PRO A 130 -31.41 6.75 8.11
C PRO A 130 -32.45 7.69 7.51
N SER A 131 -33.56 7.12 7.03
CA SER A 131 -34.76 7.89 6.78
C SER A 131 -35.16 8.57 8.09
N TYR A 132 -35.02 9.90 8.14
CA TYR A 132 -35.60 10.74 9.20
C TYR A 132 -37.12 10.65 9.18
#